data_AF-A0A024TA08-F1
#
_entry.id   AF-A0A024TA08-F1
#
_cell.length_a   1.000
_cell.length_b   1.000
_cell.length_c   1.000
_cell.angle_alpha   90.00
_cell.angle_beta   90.00
_cell.angle_gamma   90.00
#
_symmetry.space_group_name_H-M   'P 1'
#
loop_
_entity.id
_entity.type
_entity.pdbx_description
1 polymer ?
#
loop_
_entity_poly.entity_id
_entity_poly.type
_entity_poly.pdbx_seq_one_letter_code
_entity_poly.pdbx_strand_id
1 'polypeptide(L)'
;MSPQKGKGNSGRQVKRTSDEVEAAIRGVPQMHRQTLRSLSAACAVPMATIFRHMKNPRYKARSNYVKPHLTPGNIQEELKFALSLFGLTCWAPSFHRHT
;
A
#
# COMPACT_ATOMS: atom_id res chain seq x y z
N MET A 1 -5.86 11.05 49.50
CA MET A 1 -5.95 11.69 48.18
C MET A 1 -5.91 10.61 47.11
N SER A 2 -7.01 10.35 46.39
CA SER A 2 -6.98 9.42 45.26
C SER A 2 -6.50 10.15 44.00
N PRO A 3 -5.53 9.62 43.23
CA PRO A 3 -5.06 10.29 42.03
C PRO A 3 -6.19 10.31 40.99
N GLN A 4 -6.51 11.50 40.49
CA GLN A 4 -7.48 11.67 39.41
C GLN A 4 -6.87 11.09 38.13
N LYS A 5 -7.47 10.01 37.62
CA LYS A 5 -7.09 9.40 36.35
C LYS A 5 -7.44 10.37 35.23
N GLY A 6 -6.44 11.05 34.68
CA GLY A 6 -6.60 11.94 33.53
C GLY A 6 -7.31 11.21 32.38
N LYS A 7 -8.31 11.86 31.79
CA LYS A 7 -9.07 11.33 30.64
C LYS A 7 -8.06 10.96 29.54
N GLY A 8 -8.06 9.68 29.13
CA GLY A 8 -7.12 9.17 28.12
C GLY A 8 -7.26 9.88 26.76
N ASN A 9 -6.19 9.82 25.95
CA ASN A 9 -5.97 10.49 24.66
C ASN A 9 -5.25 11.87 24.71
N SER A 10 -4.30 12.05 25.62
CA SER A 10 -3.38 13.22 25.63
C SER A 10 -2.21 13.11 24.64
N GLY A 11 -2.15 12.02 23.87
CA GLY A 11 -1.11 11.77 22.89
C GLY A 11 -1.25 12.61 21.62
N ARG A 12 -0.22 12.57 20.78
CA ARG A 12 -0.24 13.20 19.45
C ARG A 12 -1.33 12.58 18.58
N GLN A 13 -2.23 13.43 18.09
CA GLN A 13 -3.28 13.01 17.16
C GLN A 13 -2.70 12.47 15.85
N VAL A 14 -3.35 11.43 15.32
CA VAL A 14 -2.95 10.79 14.06
C VAL A 14 -3.36 11.70 12.91
N LYS A 15 -2.38 12.18 12.13
CA LYS A 15 -2.60 13.14 11.03
C LYS A 15 -3.10 12.52 9.72
N ARG A 16 -2.97 11.20 9.55
CA ARG A 16 -3.35 10.49 8.32
C ARG A 16 -4.06 9.20 8.67
N THR A 17 -5.19 8.96 8.02
CA THR A 17 -5.92 7.69 8.19
C THR A 17 -5.17 6.55 7.50
N SER A 18 -5.51 5.30 7.86
CA SER A 18 -4.93 4.12 7.23
C SER A 18 -5.23 4.09 5.72
N ASP A 19 -6.45 4.45 5.34
CA ASP A 19 -6.90 4.45 3.94
C ASP A 19 -6.22 5.54 3.10
N GLU A 20 -5.94 6.71 3.68
CA GLU A 20 -5.17 7.77 3.00
C GLU A 20 -3.73 7.35 2.70
N VAL A 21 -3.07 6.68 3.65
CA VAL A 21 -1.71 6.16 3.44
C VAL A 21 -1.73 5.10 2.34
N GLU A 22 -2.78 4.29 2.29
CA GLU A 22 -2.97 3.26 1.27
C GLU A 22 -3.22 3.83 -0.12
N ALA A 23 -4.10 4.83 -0.24
CA ALA A 23 -4.32 5.55 -1.49
C ALA A 23 -3.02 6.19 -1.98
N ALA A 24 -2.23 6.81 -1.09
CA ALA A 24 -0.96 7.43 -1.43
C ALA A 24 0.08 6.41 -1.94
N ILE A 25 0.20 5.25 -1.30
CA ILE A 25 1.12 4.18 -1.73
C ILE A 25 0.67 3.58 -3.08
N ARG A 26 -0.64 3.34 -3.25
CA ARG A 26 -1.21 2.80 -4.50
C ARG A 26 -1.15 3.78 -5.68
N GLY A 27 -1.06 5.09 -5.43
CA GLY A 27 -0.87 6.10 -6.46
C GLY A 27 0.55 6.13 -7.05
N VAL A 28 1.55 5.62 -6.32
CA VAL A 28 2.96 5.62 -6.77
C VAL A 28 3.19 4.49 -7.78
N PRO A 29 3.88 4.68 -8.91
CA PRO A 29 4.24 3.58 -9.82
C PRO A 29 5.03 2.46 -9.11
N GLN A 30 4.82 1.21 -9.51
CA GLN A 30 5.42 0.03 -8.84
C GLN A 30 6.95 0.13 -8.72
N MET A 31 7.62 0.69 -9.74
CA MET A 31 9.08 0.90 -9.75
C MET A 31 9.60 1.80 -8.63
N HIS A 32 8.77 2.69 -8.09
CA HIS A 32 9.16 3.58 -7.00
C HIS A 32 8.81 3.02 -5.60
N ARG A 33 8.07 1.91 -5.53
CA ARG A 33 7.66 1.25 -4.27
C ARG A 33 8.69 0.27 -3.69
N GLN A 34 9.90 0.22 -4.26
CA GLN A 34 10.90 -0.80 -3.94
C GLN A 34 11.49 -0.67 -2.54
N THR A 35 11.82 0.56 -2.11
CA THR A 35 12.40 0.82 -0.79
C THR A 35 11.53 1.81 -0.01
N LEU A 36 11.55 1.73 1.32
CA LEU A 36 10.84 2.70 2.16
C LEU A 36 11.27 4.15 1.87
N ARG A 37 12.55 4.36 1.52
CA ARG A 37 13.10 5.69 1.21
C ARG A 37 12.54 6.21 -0.13
N SER A 38 12.61 5.42 -1.20
CA SER A 38 12.07 5.80 -2.51
C SER A 38 10.56 6.01 -2.45
N LEU A 39 9.85 5.14 -1.74
CA LEU A 39 8.40 5.24 -1.55
C LEU A 39 8.02 6.51 -0.78
N SER A 40 8.72 6.80 0.32
CA SER A 40 8.48 8.00 1.13
C SER A 40 8.67 9.29 0.32
N ALA A 41 9.71 9.35 -0.52
CA ALA A 41 9.94 10.46 -1.43
C ALA A 41 8.81 10.59 -2.47
N ALA A 42 8.33 9.46 -3.02
CA ALA A 42 7.31 9.46 -4.07
C ALA A 42 5.88 9.77 -3.58
N CYS A 43 5.49 9.34 -2.37
CA CYS A 43 4.13 9.55 -1.85
C CYS A 43 4.02 10.68 -0.81
N ALA A 44 5.11 11.37 -0.49
CA ALA A 44 5.17 12.40 0.56
C ALA A 44 4.64 11.95 1.94
N VAL A 45 4.71 10.64 2.22
CA VAL A 45 4.41 10.06 3.54
C VAL A 45 5.73 9.73 4.23
N PRO A 46 5.92 10.11 5.50
CA PRO A 46 7.16 9.81 6.22
C PRO A 46 7.42 8.30 6.33
N MET A 47 8.68 7.87 6.15
CA MET A 47 9.11 6.46 6.23
C MET A 47 8.57 5.73 7.47
N ALA A 48 8.62 6.36 8.65
CA ALA A 48 8.14 5.76 9.89
C ALA A 48 6.63 5.46 9.89
N THR A 49 5.84 6.28 9.18
CA THR A 49 4.40 6.07 9.02
C THR A 49 4.13 4.90 8.09
N ILE A 50 4.85 4.82 6.97
CA ILE A 50 4.78 3.69 6.04
C ILE A 50 5.18 2.40 6.75
N PHE A 51 6.31 2.38 7.47
CA PHE A 51 6.79 1.20 8.19
C PHE A 51 5.77 0.69 9.23
N ARG A 52 5.16 1.60 10.01
CA ARG A 52 4.10 1.24 10.95
C ARG A 52 2.86 0.70 10.23
N HIS A 53 2.50 1.30 9.11
CA HIS A 53 1.34 0.93 8.32
C HIS A 53 1.52 -0.42 7.60
N MET A 54 2.74 -0.76 7.16
CA MET A 54 3.08 -2.06 6.55
C MET A 54 2.97 -3.23 7.52
N LYS A 55 2.97 -2.99 8.84
CA LYS A 55 2.68 -4.04 9.83
C LYS A 55 1.20 -4.46 9.86
N ASN A 56 0.33 -3.74 9.15
CA ASN A 56 -1.09 -4.03 9.05
C ASN A 56 -1.33 -5.10 7.96
N PRO A 57 -2.15 -6.15 8.18
CA PRO A 57 -2.31 -7.29 7.28
C PRO A 57 -2.81 -6.99 5.86
N ARG A 58 -3.21 -5.75 5.56
CA ARG A 58 -3.65 -5.32 4.22
C ARG A 58 -2.53 -5.34 3.17
N TYR A 59 -1.26 -5.13 3.57
CA TYR A 59 -0.13 -5.24 2.64
C TYR A 59 0.45 -6.64 2.69
N LYS A 60 0.31 -7.37 1.59
CA LYS A 60 0.99 -8.64 1.40
C LYS A 60 2.24 -8.42 0.58
N ALA A 61 3.38 -8.89 1.11
CA ALA A 61 4.58 -9.03 0.30
C ALA A 61 4.26 -9.97 -0.87
N ARG A 62 4.43 -9.49 -2.10
CA ARG A 62 4.37 -10.33 -3.30
C ARG A 62 5.77 -10.87 -3.51
N SER A 63 6.04 -12.10 -3.07
CA SER A 63 7.25 -12.80 -3.50
C SER A 63 7.08 -13.23 -4.96
N ASN A 64 8.13 -13.10 -5.76
CA ASN A 64 8.14 -13.58 -7.15
C ASN A 64 8.22 -15.12 -7.25
N TYR A 65 7.88 -15.84 -6.17
CA TYR A 65 7.96 -17.30 -6.17
C TYR A 65 6.68 -17.89 -6.75
N VAL A 66 6.52 -17.73 -8.06
CA VAL A 66 5.46 -18.43 -8.81
C VAL A 66 5.95 -19.85 -9.04
N LYS A 67 5.26 -20.85 -8.48
CA LYS A 67 5.48 -22.25 -8.87
C LYS A 67 5.15 -22.36 -10.37
N PRO A 68 5.93 -23.12 -11.18
CA PRO A 68 5.76 -23.23 -12.64
C PRO A 68 4.52 -24.04 -13.06
N HIS A 69 3.42 -23.95 -12.30
CA HIS A 69 2.12 -24.38 -12.77
C HIS A 69 1.42 -23.13 -13.31
N LEU A 70 1.64 -22.90 -14.61
CA LEU A 70 1.02 -21.85 -15.42
C LEU A 70 -0.50 -22.02 -15.44
N THR A 71 -1.18 -21.65 -14.35
CA THR A 71 -2.62 -21.42 -14.41
C THR A 71 -2.86 -20.16 -15.26
N PRO A 72 -3.92 -20.11 -16.08
CA PRO A 72 -4.23 -18.92 -16.86
C PRO A 72 -4.31 -17.64 -16.02
N GLY A 73 -4.80 -17.75 -14.77
CA GLY A 73 -4.86 -16.62 -13.83
C GLY A 73 -3.48 -16.12 -13.37
N ASN A 74 -2.53 -17.03 -13.12
CA ASN A 74 -1.17 -16.64 -12.73
C ASN A 74 -0.45 -15.93 -13.87
N ILE A 75 -0.61 -16.41 -15.11
CA ILE A 75 -0.06 -15.77 -16.31
C ILE A 75 -0.59 -14.34 -16.43
N GLN A 76 -1.91 -14.15 -16.24
CA GLN A 76 -2.50 -12.81 -16.31
C GLN A 76 -1.95 -11.88 -15.22
N GLU A 77 -1.80 -12.34 -13.99
CA GLU A 77 -1.22 -11.53 -12.91
C GLU A 77 0.26 -11.21 -13.13
N GLU A 78 1.03 -12.15 -13.69
CA GLU A 78 2.42 -11.94 -14.06
C GLU A 78 2.55 -10.93 -15.21
N LEU A 79 1.72 -11.06 -16.26
CA LEU A 79 1.66 -10.10 -17.37
C LEU A 79 1.25 -8.71 -16.87
N LYS A 80 0.23 -8.60 -16.02
CA LYS A 80 -0.16 -7.33 -15.39
C LYS A 80 1.00 -6.71 -14.61
N PHE A 81 1.70 -7.53 -13.83
CA PHE A 81 2.87 -7.07 -13.08
C PHE A 81 3.98 -6.58 -14.02
N ALA A 82 4.34 -7.35 -15.05
CA ALA A 82 5.37 -6.99 -16.02
C ALA A 82 5.02 -5.70 -16.77
N LEU A 83 3.78 -5.58 -17.26
CA LEU A 83 3.30 -4.38 -17.96
C LEU A 83 3.29 -3.13 -17.05
N SER A 84 3.07 -3.31 -15.74
CA SER A 84 3.15 -2.21 -14.77
C SER A 84 4.57 -1.63 -14.62
N LEU A 85 5.61 -2.43 -14.89
CA LEU A 85 7.00 -1.95 -14.87
C LEU A 85 7.29 -1.01 -16.03
N PHE A 86 6.63 -1.22 -17.18
CA PHE A 86 6.77 -0.39 -18.38
C PHE A 86 5.80 0.80 -18.42
N GLY A 87 5.00 1.01 -17.37
CA GLY A 87 4.01 2.10 -17.31
C GLY A 87 2.85 1.92 -18.30
N LEU A 88 2.72 0.74 -18.91
CA LEU A 88 1.72 0.43 -19.94
C LEU A 88 0.34 0.09 -19.36
N THR A 89 0.21 0.07 -18.03
CA THR A 89 -1.07 -0.13 -17.34
C THR A 89 -1.38 1.08 -16.48
N CYS A 90 -2.25 1.97 -16.96
CA CYS A 90 -3.03 2.84 -16.09
C CYS A 90 -4.14 1.98 -15.47
N TRP A 91 -4.08 1.74 -14.16
CA TRP A 91 -5.18 1.09 -13.46
C TRP A 91 -6.39 2.03 -13.46
N ALA A 92 -7.35 1.79 -14.35
CA ALA A 92 -8.69 2.36 -14.23
C ALA A 92 -9.37 1.72 -13.00
N PRO A 93 -9.92 2.52 -12.07
CA PRO A 93 -10.79 1.98 -11.03
C PRO A 93 -11.99 1.35 -11.73
N SER A 94 -12.29 0.10 -11.39
CA SER A 94 -13.43 -0.64 -11.93
C SER A 94 -14.69 0.21 -11.90
N PHE A 95 -15.16 0.61 -13.09
CA PHE A 95 -16.49 1.17 -13.26
C PHE A 95 -17.49 0.09 -12.85
N HIS A 96 -18.14 0.30 -11.72
CA HIS A 96 -19.31 -0.48 -11.32
C HIS A 96 -20.38 -0.31 -12.40
N ARG A 97 -20.64 -1.36 -13.17
CA ARG A 97 -21.82 -1.41 -14.03
C ARG A 97 -23.00 -1.74 -13.13
N HIS A 98 -23.69 -0.71 -12.65
CA HIS A 98 -25.07 -0.86 -12.22
C HIS A 98 -25.90 -1.14 -13.49
N THR A 99 -26.44 -2.34 -13.57
CA THR A 99 -27.69 -2.61 -14.29
C THR A 99 -28.82 -2.51 -13.28
#